data_AF-A0A836L4Y6-F1
#
_entry.id   AF-A0A836L4Y6-F1
#
_cell.length_a   1.000
_cell.length_b   1.000
_cell.length_c   1.000
_cell.angle_alpha   90.00
_cell.angle_beta   90.00
_cell.angle_gamma   90.00
#
_symmetry.space_group_name_H-M   'P 1'
#
loop_
_entity.id
_entity.type
_entity.pdbx_description
1 polymer ?
#
loop_
_entity_poly.entity_id
_entity_poly.type
_entity_poly.pdbx_seq_one_letter_code
_entity_poly.pdbx_strand_id
1 'polypeptide(L)'
;MADALFDVRNALIVGNYHQAIADASTARATSSKPADMTAFNAEKNAVVALGQIGLGQGDAVITQLRAESHPLLVTIRTWAELVCAMRDFGALSESATSATQRLQTDAEKVAADAVYKAVFAATALLHQQDVIGALTLAKKWLGELPNPESALAMRYTVELHGIAAEALLRLNRPDEAAKEVKRMEHADSESIVTILYSGIVALHQAAVDVHAASYNAAVSAFKEVQLRCGQSVMVSNLMALAHMGLKDYDAAERTLLDALALRSNDEATLVNLAAVSAHKANSLTDVERYIQQAASMHGKWGETYRTKERSLDEAISAFMMEA
;
A
#
# COMPACT_ATOMS: atom_id res chain seq x y z
N MET A 1 6.47 -25.91 -12.45
CA MET A 1 5.04 -25.79 -12.79
C MET A 1 4.69 -24.33 -12.55
N ALA A 2 4.12 -23.63 -13.54
CA ALA A 2 3.84 -22.20 -13.42
C ALA A 2 2.80 -21.97 -12.31
N ASP A 3 3.08 -21.00 -11.44
CA ASP A 3 2.20 -20.60 -10.36
C ASP A 3 1.02 -19.79 -10.93
N ALA A 4 -0.18 -20.39 -10.92
CA ALA A 4 -1.36 -19.83 -11.58
C ALA A 4 -1.91 -18.54 -10.95
N LEU A 5 -1.45 -18.18 -9.75
CA LEU A 5 -1.84 -16.93 -9.08
C LEU A 5 -0.70 -15.91 -9.04
N PHE A 6 0.42 -16.16 -9.71
CA PHE A 6 1.59 -15.26 -9.72
C PHE A 6 1.22 -13.85 -10.20
N ASP A 7 0.65 -13.74 -11.41
CA ASP A 7 0.27 -12.45 -12.00
C ASP A 7 -0.83 -11.74 -11.19
N VAL A 8 -1.76 -12.52 -10.63
CA VAL A 8 -2.84 -12.00 -9.75
C VAL A 8 -2.25 -11.29 -8.53
N ARG A 9 -1.28 -11.91 -7.87
CA ARG A 9 -0.65 -11.35 -6.66
C ARG A 9 0.16 -10.11 -7.01
N ASN A 10 0.89 -10.13 -8.12
CA ASN A 10 1.66 -8.99 -8.61
C ASN A 10 0.75 -7.79 -8.93
N ALA A 11 -0.38 -8.04 -9.57
CA ALA A 11 -1.38 -7.01 -9.84
C ALA A 11 -1.98 -6.42 -8.55
N LEU A 12 -2.23 -7.23 -7.52
CA LEU A 12 -2.69 -6.76 -6.20
C LEU A 12 -1.67 -5.83 -5.52
N ILE A 13 -0.39 -6.21 -5.53
CA ILE A 13 0.69 -5.43 -4.89
C ILE A 13 0.76 -4.01 -5.45
N VAL A 14 0.55 -3.84 -6.74
CA VAL A 14 0.62 -2.53 -7.41
C VAL A 14 -0.73 -1.79 -7.46
N GLY A 15 -1.78 -2.33 -6.83
CA GLY A 15 -3.10 -1.71 -6.80
C GLY A 15 -3.92 -1.85 -8.09
N ASN A 16 -3.55 -2.77 -8.99
CA ASN A 16 -4.29 -3.06 -10.22
C ASN A 16 -5.43 -4.06 -9.94
N TYR A 17 -6.38 -3.65 -9.10
CA TYR A 17 -7.40 -4.55 -8.53
C TYR A 17 -8.34 -5.16 -9.59
N HIS A 18 -8.73 -4.40 -10.62
CA HIS A 18 -9.55 -4.92 -11.71
C HIS A 18 -8.86 -6.06 -12.47
N GLN A 19 -7.57 -5.88 -12.79
CA GLN A 19 -6.76 -6.90 -13.45
C GLN A 19 -6.61 -8.13 -12.56
N ALA A 20 -6.30 -7.94 -11.27
CA ALA A 20 -6.19 -9.04 -10.31
C ALA A 20 -7.46 -9.90 -10.25
N ILE A 21 -8.65 -9.27 -10.18
CA ILE A 21 -9.93 -10.00 -10.16
C ILE A 21 -10.16 -10.76 -11.48
N ALA A 22 -9.87 -10.13 -12.62
CA ALA A 22 -10.02 -10.74 -13.94
C ALA A 22 -9.13 -11.98 -14.09
N ASP A 23 -7.85 -11.87 -13.75
CA ASP A 23 -6.88 -12.97 -13.84
C ASP A 23 -7.20 -14.08 -12.83
N ALA A 24 -7.61 -13.72 -11.61
CA ALA A 24 -8.02 -14.69 -10.60
C ALA A 24 -9.24 -15.50 -11.08
N SER A 25 -10.18 -14.88 -11.80
CA SER A 25 -11.38 -15.56 -12.29
C SER A 25 -11.05 -16.68 -13.28
N THR A 26 -10.01 -16.51 -14.10
CA THR A 26 -9.59 -17.47 -15.12
C THR A 26 -8.60 -18.52 -14.60
N ALA A 27 -7.91 -18.24 -13.48
CA ALA A 27 -6.96 -19.14 -12.86
C ALA A 27 -7.60 -20.47 -12.40
N ARG A 28 -6.89 -21.58 -12.63
CA ARG A 28 -7.31 -22.95 -12.28
C ARG A 28 -6.20 -23.69 -11.54
N ALA A 29 -6.60 -24.58 -10.63
CA ALA A 29 -5.67 -25.45 -9.93
C ALA A 29 -4.95 -26.36 -10.93
N THR A 30 -3.62 -26.44 -10.80
CA THR A 30 -2.77 -27.32 -11.62
C THR A 30 -2.62 -28.72 -11.03
N SER A 31 -2.82 -28.86 -9.71
CA SER A 31 -2.80 -30.15 -9.00
C SER A 31 -4.20 -30.75 -8.93
N SER A 32 -4.29 -32.06 -9.19
CA SER A 32 -5.53 -32.84 -9.04
C SER A 32 -5.74 -33.36 -7.62
N LYS A 33 -4.81 -33.10 -6.67
CA LYS A 33 -4.96 -33.54 -5.28
C LYS A 33 -6.03 -32.71 -4.58
N PRO A 34 -7.00 -33.32 -3.86
CA PRO A 34 -8.07 -32.60 -3.18
C PRO A 34 -7.62 -31.54 -2.17
N ALA A 35 -6.53 -31.81 -1.44
CA ALA A 35 -5.96 -30.88 -0.47
C ALA A 35 -5.39 -29.62 -1.15
N ASP A 36 -4.57 -29.80 -2.19
CA ASP A 36 -3.98 -28.71 -2.96
C ASP A 36 -5.07 -27.87 -3.66
N MET A 37 -6.12 -28.52 -4.15
CA MET A 37 -7.25 -27.83 -4.78
C MET A 37 -8.04 -26.98 -3.78
N THR A 38 -8.26 -27.47 -2.56
CA THR A 38 -8.91 -26.71 -1.48
C THR A 38 -8.06 -25.50 -1.09
N ALA A 39 -6.74 -25.67 -0.91
CA ALA A 39 -5.82 -24.59 -0.60
C ALA A 39 -5.76 -23.53 -1.71
N PHE A 40 -5.68 -23.98 -2.97
CA PHE A 40 -5.73 -23.11 -4.15
C PHE A 40 -7.02 -22.30 -4.22
N ASN A 41 -8.18 -22.93 -4.01
CA ASN A 41 -9.46 -22.24 -4.04
C ASN A 41 -9.61 -21.24 -2.89
N ALA A 42 -9.10 -21.56 -1.69
CA ALA A 42 -9.06 -20.63 -0.57
C ALA A 42 -8.20 -19.41 -0.90
N GLU A 43 -7.02 -19.61 -1.50
CA GLU A 43 -6.16 -18.50 -1.92
C GLU A 43 -6.77 -17.69 -3.07
N LYS A 44 -7.37 -18.35 -4.07
CA LYS A 44 -8.09 -17.67 -5.16
C LYS A 44 -9.22 -16.78 -4.62
N ASN A 45 -10.02 -17.30 -3.69
CA ASN A 45 -11.08 -16.51 -3.05
C ASN A 45 -10.50 -15.35 -2.23
N ALA A 46 -9.36 -15.58 -1.56
CA ALA A 46 -8.65 -14.55 -0.81
C ALA A 46 -8.19 -13.39 -1.70
N VAL A 47 -7.51 -13.66 -2.81
CA VAL A 47 -7.00 -12.61 -3.71
C VAL A 47 -8.13 -11.85 -4.40
N VAL A 48 -9.25 -12.51 -4.75
CA VAL A 48 -10.45 -11.85 -5.29
C VAL A 48 -11.06 -10.91 -4.25
N ALA A 49 -11.23 -11.39 -3.02
CA ALA A 49 -11.76 -10.59 -1.93
C ALA A 49 -10.88 -9.36 -1.64
N LEU A 50 -9.55 -9.51 -1.65
CA LEU A 50 -8.62 -8.38 -1.51
C LEU A 50 -8.75 -7.37 -2.64
N GLY A 51 -8.90 -7.83 -3.89
CA GLY A 51 -9.18 -6.95 -5.03
C GLY A 51 -10.48 -6.18 -4.85
N GLN A 52 -11.56 -6.84 -4.40
CA GLN A 52 -12.85 -6.20 -4.13
C GLN A 52 -12.76 -5.17 -3.00
N ILE A 53 -12.04 -5.47 -1.92
CA ILE A 53 -11.76 -4.53 -0.83
C ILE A 53 -11.01 -3.30 -1.37
N GLY A 54 -10.00 -3.50 -2.23
CA GLY A 54 -9.26 -2.41 -2.88
C GLY A 54 -10.12 -1.53 -3.80
N LEU A 55 -11.20 -2.08 -4.37
CA LEU A 55 -12.20 -1.34 -5.15
C LEU A 55 -13.30 -0.69 -4.28
N GLY A 56 -13.18 -0.74 -2.95
CA GLY A 56 -14.15 -0.19 -2.02
C GLY A 56 -15.40 -1.06 -1.79
N GLN A 57 -15.40 -2.31 -2.26
CA GLN A 57 -16.52 -3.25 -2.15
C GLN A 57 -16.46 -4.12 -0.88
N GLY A 58 -15.93 -3.58 0.22
CA GLY A 58 -15.69 -4.33 1.46
C GLY A 58 -16.97 -4.92 2.08
N ASP A 59 -18.09 -4.19 2.05
CA ASP A 59 -19.39 -4.64 2.58
C ASP A 59 -19.90 -5.93 1.89
N ALA A 60 -19.65 -6.05 0.58
CA ALA A 60 -19.98 -7.25 -0.18
C ALA A 60 -19.12 -8.44 0.25
N VAL A 61 -17.83 -8.22 0.47
CA VAL A 61 -16.88 -9.25 0.95
C VAL A 61 -17.26 -9.75 2.34
N ILE A 62 -17.62 -8.84 3.26
CA ILE A 62 -18.07 -9.20 4.62
C ILE A 62 -19.31 -10.11 4.54
N THR A 63 -20.25 -9.77 3.65
CA THR A 63 -21.47 -10.56 3.45
C THR A 63 -21.16 -11.92 2.82
N GLN A 64 -20.31 -11.96 1.81
CA GLN A 64 -19.90 -13.19 1.11
C GLN A 64 -19.18 -14.17 2.03
N LEU A 65 -18.28 -13.68 2.89
CA LEU A 65 -17.44 -14.51 3.76
C LEU A 65 -18.07 -14.76 5.15
N ARG A 66 -19.34 -14.41 5.36
CA ARG A 66 -20.00 -14.48 6.68
C ARG A 66 -19.97 -15.88 7.31
N ALA A 67 -20.21 -16.93 6.53
CA ALA A 67 -20.28 -18.31 7.00
C ALA A 67 -18.99 -19.11 6.77
N GLU A 68 -17.93 -18.46 6.28
CA GLU A 68 -16.68 -19.11 5.95
C GLU A 68 -15.87 -19.43 7.22
N SER A 69 -15.17 -20.58 7.20
CA SER A 69 -14.38 -21.09 8.33
C SER A 69 -12.90 -21.22 8.02
N HIS A 70 -12.50 -21.14 6.74
CA HIS A 70 -11.09 -21.21 6.38
C HIS A 70 -10.30 -20.05 7.02
N PRO A 71 -9.21 -20.31 7.77
CA PRO A 71 -8.51 -19.28 8.55
C PRO A 71 -8.09 -18.04 7.74
N LEU A 72 -7.54 -18.24 6.54
CA LEU A 72 -7.17 -17.14 5.63
C LEU A 72 -8.37 -16.25 5.25
N LEU A 73 -9.53 -16.86 4.95
CA LEU A 73 -10.72 -16.12 4.53
C LEU A 73 -11.38 -15.40 5.71
N VAL A 74 -11.30 -15.99 6.91
CA VAL A 74 -11.71 -15.32 8.16
C VAL A 74 -10.83 -14.09 8.42
N THR A 75 -9.50 -14.20 8.26
CA THR A 75 -8.59 -13.05 8.38
C THR A 75 -8.94 -11.94 7.37
N ILE A 76 -9.26 -12.30 6.12
CA ILE A 76 -9.63 -11.33 5.08
C ILE A 76 -10.98 -10.68 5.36
N ARG A 77 -11.95 -11.43 5.92
CA ARG A 77 -13.20 -10.85 6.39
C ARG A 77 -12.96 -9.82 7.49
N THR A 78 -12.15 -10.15 8.50
CA THR A 78 -11.79 -9.20 9.58
C THR A 78 -11.04 -7.99 9.02
N TRP A 79 -10.20 -8.18 8.00
CA TRP A 79 -9.56 -7.08 7.28
C TRP A 79 -10.57 -6.19 6.55
N ALA A 80 -11.57 -6.77 5.88
CA ALA A 80 -12.65 -6.02 5.23
C ALA A 80 -13.46 -5.19 6.26
N GLU A 81 -13.76 -5.78 7.42
CA GLU A 81 -14.43 -5.08 8.53
C GLU A 81 -13.61 -3.88 9.01
N LEU A 82 -12.29 -4.04 9.16
CA LEU A 82 -11.39 -2.93 9.50
C LEU A 82 -11.45 -1.84 8.43
N VAL A 83 -11.27 -2.17 7.15
CA VAL A 83 -11.26 -1.20 6.06
C VAL A 83 -12.59 -0.43 5.97
N CYS A 84 -13.73 -1.10 6.12
CA CYS A 84 -15.04 -0.43 6.14
C CYS A 84 -15.19 0.47 7.38
N ALA A 85 -14.78 0.01 8.57
CA ALA A 85 -14.82 0.84 9.77
C ALA A 85 -13.95 2.11 9.65
N MET A 86 -12.77 1.99 9.02
CA MET A 86 -11.90 3.14 8.77
C MET A 86 -12.51 4.13 7.76
N ARG A 87 -13.18 3.63 6.72
CA ARG A 87 -13.89 4.45 5.74
C ARG A 87 -15.06 5.22 6.37
N ASP A 88 -15.83 4.56 7.22
CA ASP A 88 -17.10 5.09 7.72
C ASP A 88 -16.94 5.94 8.99
N PHE A 89 -16.03 5.55 9.89
CA PHE A 89 -15.86 6.16 11.21
C PHE A 89 -14.46 6.70 11.48
N GLY A 90 -13.51 6.51 10.56
CA GLY A 90 -12.11 6.89 10.72
C GLY A 90 -11.23 5.81 11.36
N ALA A 91 -9.92 5.97 11.18
CA ALA A 91 -8.91 4.97 11.54
C ALA A 91 -8.79 4.65 13.04
N LEU A 92 -9.21 5.59 13.89
CA LEU A 92 -9.10 5.49 15.36
C LEU A 92 -10.46 5.24 16.04
N SER A 93 -11.48 4.84 15.28
CA SER A 93 -12.79 4.48 15.82
C SER A 93 -12.74 3.19 16.64
N GLU A 94 -13.63 3.05 17.63
CA GLU A 94 -13.72 1.82 18.45
C GLU A 94 -13.92 0.57 17.60
N SER A 95 -14.70 0.67 16.51
CA SER A 95 -14.92 -0.42 15.57
C SER A 95 -13.64 -0.83 14.85
N ALA A 96 -12.84 0.13 14.37
CA ALA A 96 -11.55 -0.13 13.77
C ALA A 96 -10.58 -0.74 14.80
N THR A 97 -10.49 -0.18 16.01
CA THR A 97 -9.66 -0.71 17.11
C THR A 97 -10.01 -2.16 17.45
N SER A 98 -11.29 -2.49 17.55
CA SER A 98 -11.75 -3.85 17.81
C SER A 98 -11.36 -4.83 16.69
N ALA A 99 -11.47 -4.43 15.42
CA ALA A 99 -11.06 -5.29 14.30
C ALA A 99 -9.55 -5.54 14.29
N THR A 100 -8.73 -4.51 14.56
CA THR A 100 -7.28 -4.65 14.67
C THR A 100 -6.86 -5.54 15.84
N GLN A 101 -7.50 -5.40 17.01
CA GLN A 101 -7.22 -6.28 18.16
C GLN A 101 -7.48 -7.75 17.83
N ARG A 102 -8.57 -8.06 17.10
CA ARG A 102 -8.84 -9.43 16.64
C ARG A 102 -7.72 -9.95 15.73
N LEU A 103 -7.26 -9.15 14.78
CA LEU A 103 -6.13 -9.52 13.90
C LEU A 103 -4.84 -9.76 14.70
N GLN A 104 -4.57 -8.92 15.71
CA GLN A 104 -3.41 -9.09 16.58
C GLN A 104 -3.47 -10.38 17.39
N THR A 105 -4.61 -10.66 18.04
CA THR A 105 -4.80 -11.89 18.81
C THR A 105 -4.58 -13.12 17.94
N ASP A 106 -5.08 -13.10 16.71
CA ASP A 106 -4.89 -14.19 15.75
C ASP A 106 -3.41 -14.38 15.34
N ALA A 107 -2.61 -13.31 15.40
CA ALA A 107 -1.19 -13.28 15.05
C ALA A 107 -0.23 -13.40 16.26
N GLU A 108 -0.73 -13.62 17.49
CA GLU A 108 0.13 -13.74 18.67
C GLU A 108 1.06 -14.95 18.61
N LYS A 109 0.52 -16.08 18.12
CA LYS A 109 1.23 -17.35 18.01
C LYS A 109 1.90 -17.45 16.65
N VAL A 110 3.23 -17.53 16.66
CA VAL A 110 4.03 -17.71 15.45
C VAL A 110 3.87 -19.13 14.95
N ALA A 111 3.49 -19.26 13.67
CA ALA A 111 3.38 -20.55 12.99
C ALA A 111 3.72 -20.39 11.50
N ALA A 112 4.47 -21.34 10.95
CA ALA A 112 5.02 -21.27 9.59
C ALA A 112 3.94 -21.23 8.50
N ASP A 113 2.77 -21.81 8.75
CA ASP A 113 1.61 -21.82 7.85
C ASP A 113 0.72 -20.58 7.99
N ALA A 114 0.99 -19.72 8.98
CA ALA A 114 0.14 -18.60 9.36
C ALA A 114 0.80 -17.21 9.23
N VAL A 115 1.91 -17.10 8.48
CA VAL A 115 2.64 -15.83 8.27
C VAL A 115 1.74 -14.71 7.75
N TYR A 116 0.73 -15.03 6.93
CA TYR A 116 -0.26 -14.07 6.46
C TYR A 116 -0.99 -13.35 7.60
N LYS A 117 -1.21 -13.99 8.75
CA LYS A 117 -1.83 -13.34 9.92
C LYS A 117 -0.98 -12.20 10.44
N ALA A 118 0.34 -12.40 10.49
CA ALA A 118 1.29 -11.37 10.88
C ALA A 118 1.30 -10.20 9.90
N VAL A 119 1.24 -10.49 8.60
CA VAL A 119 1.12 -9.48 7.53
C VAL A 119 -0.12 -8.61 7.78
N PHE A 120 -1.31 -9.21 7.86
CA PHE A 120 -2.55 -8.44 8.09
C PHE A 120 -2.57 -7.69 9.42
N ALA A 121 -2.11 -8.30 10.51
CA ALA A 121 -2.08 -7.67 11.82
C ALA A 121 -1.09 -6.50 11.88
N ALA A 122 0.10 -6.64 11.31
CA ALA A 122 1.09 -5.57 11.27
C ALA A 122 0.65 -4.43 10.33
N THR A 123 0.02 -4.73 9.20
CA THR A 123 -0.59 -3.70 8.34
C THR A 123 -1.74 -2.97 9.07
N ALA A 124 -2.59 -3.70 9.80
CA ALA A 124 -3.67 -3.09 10.58
C ALA A 124 -3.14 -2.11 11.64
N LEU A 125 -2.04 -2.46 12.31
CA LEU A 125 -1.34 -1.58 13.25
C LEU A 125 -0.83 -0.30 12.59
N LEU A 126 -0.25 -0.40 11.39
CA LEU A 126 0.16 0.78 10.61
C LEU A 126 -1.03 1.70 10.27
N HIS A 127 -2.21 1.14 9.98
CA HIS A 127 -3.41 1.93 9.74
C HIS A 127 -3.91 2.65 11.00
N GLN A 128 -3.71 2.06 12.19
CA GLN A 128 -4.03 2.70 13.47
C GLN A 128 -2.95 3.64 14.00
N GLN A 129 -1.94 3.94 13.18
CA GLN A 129 -0.81 4.80 13.54
C GLN A 129 0.07 4.23 14.67
N ASP A 130 -0.12 2.97 15.07
CA ASP A 130 0.77 2.28 15.99
C ASP A 130 1.94 1.64 15.21
N VAL A 131 2.86 2.51 14.79
CA VAL A 131 4.03 2.17 13.99
C VAL A 131 5.00 1.28 14.76
N ILE A 132 5.14 1.50 16.07
CA ILE A 132 6.05 0.73 16.92
C ILE A 132 5.50 -0.69 17.09
N GLY A 133 4.21 -0.84 17.40
CA GLY A 133 3.56 -2.15 17.52
C GLY A 133 3.68 -2.96 16.23
N ALA A 134 3.45 -2.31 15.07
CA ALA A 134 3.61 -2.96 13.76
C ALA A 134 5.04 -3.49 13.56
N LEU A 135 6.05 -2.66 13.84
CA LEU A 135 7.45 -3.04 13.70
C LEU A 135 7.84 -4.16 14.67
N THR A 136 7.43 -4.08 15.93
CA THR A 136 7.69 -5.11 16.93
C THR A 136 7.08 -6.45 16.54
N LEU A 137 5.82 -6.46 16.08
CA LEU A 137 5.15 -7.68 15.64
C LEU A 137 5.85 -8.29 14.42
N ALA A 138 6.15 -7.48 13.41
CA ALA A 138 6.86 -7.94 12.22
C ALA A 138 8.23 -8.53 12.57
N LYS A 139 9.01 -7.85 13.43
CA LYS A 139 10.32 -8.31 13.86
C LYS A 139 10.29 -9.60 14.68
N LYS A 140 9.29 -9.76 15.55
CA LYS A 140 9.08 -11.01 16.29
C LYS A 140 8.94 -12.20 15.32
N TRP A 141 8.02 -12.08 14.36
CA TRP A 141 7.76 -13.14 13.39
C TRP A 141 8.96 -13.44 12.49
N LEU A 142 9.65 -12.40 11.99
CA LEU A 142 10.86 -12.57 11.18
C LEU A 142 12.03 -13.21 11.95
N GLY A 143 12.12 -12.97 13.26
CA GLY A 143 13.14 -13.57 14.12
C GLY A 143 12.86 -15.04 14.46
N GLU A 144 11.60 -15.39 14.72
CA GLU A 144 11.18 -16.74 15.05
C GLU A 144 11.07 -17.67 13.81
N LEU A 145 10.83 -17.11 12.62
CA LEU A 145 10.74 -17.84 11.34
C LEU A 145 11.73 -17.30 10.29
N PRO A 146 13.05 -17.49 10.47
CA PRO A 146 14.05 -16.92 9.57
C PRO A 146 14.11 -17.59 8.19
N ASN A 147 13.68 -18.86 8.08
CA ASN A 147 13.82 -19.66 6.87
C ASN A 147 12.45 -20.14 6.36
N PRO A 148 11.85 -19.45 5.36
CA PRO A 148 10.59 -19.89 4.76
C PRO A 148 10.79 -21.13 3.89
N GLU A 149 10.01 -22.19 4.14
CA GLU A 149 10.14 -23.48 3.43
C GLU A 149 9.34 -23.57 2.13
N SER A 150 8.27 -22.77 1.99
CA SER A 150 7.40 -22.77 0.80
C SER A 150 7.44 -21.44 0.06
N ALA A 151 7.16 -21.44 -1.24
CA ALA A 151 7.09 -20.22 -2.05
C ALA A 151 6.05 -19.22 -1.49
N LEU A 152 4.92 -19.72 -0.97
CA LEU A 152 3.90 -18.88 -0.35
C LEU A 152 4.38 -18.29 0.99
N ALA A 153 5.08 -19.08 1.81
CA ALA A 153 5.70 -18.57 3.04
C ALA A 153 6.77 -17.52 2.73
N MET A 154 7.62 -17.77 1.72
CA MET A 154 8.64 -16.82 1.27
C MET A 154 8.02 -15.49 0.84
N ARG A 155 6.93 -15.53 0.07
CA ARG A 155 6.17 -14.33 -0.30
C ARG A 155 5.70 -13.55 0.93
N TYR A 156 5.02 -14.20 1.89
CA TYR A 156 4.53 -13.50 3.08
C TYR A 156 5.67 -12.98 3.96
N THR A 157 6.81 -13.68 4.01
CA THR A 157 8.02 -13.21 4.69
C THR A 157 8.57 -11.93 4.03
N VAL A 158 8.60 -11.88 2.70
CA VAL A 158 8.99 -10.66 1.95
C VAL A 158 7.99 -9.53 2.20
N GLU A 159 6.68 -9.79 2.16
CA GLU A 159 5.65 -8.80 2.49
C GLU A 159 5.82 -8.27 3.92
N LEU A 160 6.17 -9.12 4.89
CA LEU A 160 6.40 -8.74 6.27
C LEU A 160 7.67 -7.89 6.46
N HIS A 161 8.75 -8.18 5.72
CA HIS A 161 9.90 -7.29 5.64
C HIS A 161 9.52 -5.93 5.02
N GLY A 162 8.66 -5.92 4.00
CA GLY A 162 8.11 -4.69 3.43
C GLY A 162 7.37 -3.85 4.47
N ILE A 163 6.52 -4.48 5.27
CA ILE A 163 5.82 -3.80 6.39
C ILE A 163 6.81 -3.25 7.42
N ALA A 164 7.87 -4.00 7.76
CA ALA A 164 8.92 -3.51 8.64
C ALA A 164 9.67 -2.31 8.04
N ALA A 165 9.95 -2.33 6.73
CA ALA A 165 10.55 -1.20 6.02
C ALA A 165 9.62 0.03 6.06
N GLU A 166 8.34 -0.13 5.75
CA GLU A 166 7.33 0.93 5.84
C GLU A 166 7.27 1.53 7.25
N ALA A 167 7.27 0.70 8.30
CA ALA A 167 7.28 1.16 9.67
C ALA A 167 8.54 2.00 9.99
N LEU A 168 9.72 1.54 9.56
CA LEU A 168 10.98 2.27 9.73
C LEU A 168 10.99 3.60 8.97
N LEU A 169 10.41 3.66 7.77
CA LEU A 169 10.26 4.89 7.00
C LEU A 169 9.35 5.89 7.73
N ARG A 170 8.24 5.43 8.33
CA ARG A 170 7.37 6.29 9.16
C ARG A 170 8.03 6.76 10.45
N LEU A 171 9.04 6.04 10.95
CA LEU A 171 9.91 6.45 12.05
C LEU A 171 11.08 7.34 11.59
N ASN A 172 11.11 7.75 10.33
CA ASN A 172 12.18 8.54 9.72
C ASN A 172 13.56 7.86 9.81
N ARG A 173 13.61 6.53 9.61
CA ARG A 173 14.82 5.69 9.63
C ARG A 173 15.03 4.98 8.28
N PRO A 174 15.28 5.72 7.18
CA PRO A 174 15.50 5.11 5.86
C PRO A 174 16.79 4.28 5.79
N ASP A 175 17.75 4.54 6.68
CA ASP A 175 18.97 3.76 6.86
C ASP A 175 18.69 2.31 7.30
N GLU A 176 17.79 2.13 8.27
CA GLU A 176 17.37 0.80 8.72
C GLU A 176 16.41 0.14 7.72
N ALA A 177 15.52 0.91 7.09
CA ALA A 177 14.62 0.40 6.06
C ALA A 177 15.42 -0.21 4.88
N ALA A 178 16.54 0.40 4.49
CA ALA A 178 17.44 -0.16 3.47
C ALA A 178 18.04 -1.51 3.87
N LYS A 179 18.24 -1.77 5.18
CA LYS A 179 18.68 -3.09 5.65
C LYS A 179 17.57 -4.13 5.52
N GLU A 180 16.30 -3.74 5.67
CA GLU A 180 15.18 -4.65 5.39
C GLU A 180 15.10 -4.99 3.90
N VAL A 181 15.23 -4.00 3.02
CA VAL A 181 15.23 -4.24 1.56
C VAL A 181 16.34 -5.22 1.17
N LYS A 182 17.54 -5.09 1.73
CA LYS A 182 18.63 -6.07 1.49
C LYS A 182 18.26 -7.49 1.94
N ARG A 183 17.47 -7.64 3.01
CA ARG A 183 16.96 -8.96 3.44
C ARG A 183 15.88 -9.48 2.49
N MET A 184 15.03 -8.59 1.96
CA MET A 184 14.07 -8.93 0.91
C MET A 184 14.78 -9.40 -0.35
N GLU A 185 15.81 -8.69 -0.81
CA GLU A 185 16.64 -9.07 -1.96
C GLU A 185 17.34 -10.43 -1.77
N HIS A 186 17.77 -10.73 -0.55
CA HIS A 186 18.35 -12.04 -0.23
C HIS A 186 17.32 -13.16 -0.25
N ALA A 187 16.08 -12.89 0.18
CA ALA A 187 15.01 -13.86 0.21
C ALA A 187 14.42 -14.11 -1.20
N ASP A 188 14.09 -13.03 -1.91
CA ASP A 188 13.56 -13.04 -3.27
C ASP A 188 13.78 -11.66 -3.94
N SER A 189 14.81 -11.57 -4.76
CA SER A 189 15.14 -10.35 -5.51
C SER A 189 14.23 -10.09 -6.72
N GLU A 190 13.50 -11.11 -7.20
CA GLU A 190 12.62 -10.98 -8.37
C GLU A 190 11.17 -10.62 -7.98
N SER A 191 10.84 -10.74 -6.69
CA SER A 191 9.55 -10.32 -6.14
C SER A 191 9.25 -8.86 -6.44
N ILE A 192 8.03 -8.61 -6.93
CA ILE A 192 7.53 -7.24 -7.17
C ILE A 192 7.53 -6.42 -5.88
N VAL A 193 7.28 -7.05 -4.72
CA VAL A 193 7.33 -6.35 -3.42
C VAL A 193 8.74 -5.85 -3.13
N THR A 194 9.75 -6.68 -3.40
CA THR A 194 11.17 -6.32 -3.21
C THR A 194 11.56 -5.15 -4.09
N ILE A 195 11.25 -5.22 -5.38
CA ILE A 195 11.58 -4.16 -6.35
C ILE A 195 10.84 -2.86 -5.97
N LEU A 196 9.55 -2.95 -5.63
CA LEU A 196 8.74 -1.80 -5.21
C LEU A 196 9.33 -1.12 -3.97
N TYR A 197 9.66 -1.87 -2.91
CA TYR A 197 10.22 -1.31 -1.68
C TYR A 197 11.66 -0.82 -1.85
N SER A 198 12.44 -1.42 -2.75
CA SER A 198 13.75 -0.88 -3.14
C SER A 198 13.60 0.54 -3.70
N GLY A 199 12.62 0.75 -4.58
CA GLY A 199 12.28 2.08 -5.10
C GLY A 199 11.77 3.07 -4.04
N ILE A 200 10.86 2.64 -3.16
CA ILE A 200 10.30 3.47 -2.08
C ILE A 200 11.41 3.90 -1.10
N VAL A 201 12.25 2.97 -0.64
CA VAL A 201 13.36 3.29 0.27
C VAL A 201 14.37 4.21 -0.41
N ALA A 202 14.71 3.96 -1.68
CA ALA A 202 15.60 4.84 -2.44
C ALA A 202 15.02 6.27 -2.55
N LEU A 203 13.71 6.42 -2.74
CA LEU A 203 13.03 7.71 -2.76
C LEU A 203 13.16 8.45 -1.42
N HIS A 204 12.96 7.75 -0.29
CA HIS A 204 13.12 8.34 1.04
C HIS A 204 14.59 8.70 1.35
N GLN A 205 15.55 7.87 0.97
CA GLN A 205 16.98 8.19 1.09
C GLN A 205 17.35 9.42 0.25
N ALA A 206 16.82 9.50 -0.97
CA ALA A 206 17.02 10.65 -1.84
C ALA A 206 16.46 11.95 -1.26
N ALA A 207 15.37 11.89 -0.50
CA ALA A 207 14.80 13.04 0.18
C ALA A 207 15.68 13.55 1.34
N VAL A 208 16.45 12.67 1.99
CA VAL A 208 17.38 13.03 3.08
C VAL A 208 18.70 13.57 2.53
N ASP A 209 19.31 12.87 1.58
CA ASP A 209 20.66 13.18 1.08
C ASP A 209 20.66 14.08 -0.16
N VAL A 210 19.47 14.35 -0.75
CA VAL A 210 19.27 15.12 -2.00
C VAL A 210 20.16 14.59 -3.14
N HIS A 211 20.30 13.26 -3.21
CA HIS A 211 21.21 12.62 -4.14
C HIS A 211 20.49 12.13 -5.41
N ALA A 212 20.87 12.66 -6.57
CA ALA A 212 20.25 12.33 -7.85
C ALA A 212 20.35 10.84 -8.22
N ALA A 213 21.42 10.14 -7.81
CA ALA A 213 21.53 8.71 -8.10
C ALA A 213 20.45 7.89 -7.38
N SER A 214 20.06 8.28 -6.17
CA SER A 214 19.00 7.62 -5.41
C SER A 214 17.63 7.83 -6.04
N TYR A 215 17.34 9.04 -6.55
CA TYR A 215 16.12 9.27 -7.34
C TYR A 215 16.10 8.45 -8.64
N ASN A 216 17.23 8.36 -9.35
CA ASN A 216 17.33 7.54 -10.56
C ASN A 216 17.17 6.04 -10.28
N ALA A 217 17.67 5.56 -9.14
CA ALA A 217 17.44 4.19 -8.67
C ALA A 217 15.94 3.95 -8.42
N ALA A 218 15.25 4.90 -7.76
CA ALA A 218 13.81 4.82 -7.55
C ALA A 218 13.03 4.77 -8.87
N VAL A 219 13.32 5.66 -9.81
CA VAL A 219 12.71 5.65 -11.16
C VAL A 219 12.93 4.30 -11.86
N SER A 220 14.13 3.75 -11.78
CA SER A 220 14.47 2.47 -12.43
C SER A 220 13.66 1.31 -11.85
N ALA A 221 13.55 1.24 -10.51
CA ALA A 221 12.73 0.25 -9.82
C ALA A 221 11.25 0.37 -10.20
N PHE A 222 10.69 1.58 -10.23
CA PHE A 222 9.28 1.77 -10.59
C PHE A 222 8.99 1.45 -12.06
N LYS A 223 9.91 1.77 -12.99
CA LYS A 223 9.80 1.36 -14.39
C LYS A 223 9.82 -0.16 -14.54
N GLU A 224 10.64 -0.85 -13.77
CA GLU A 224 10.67 -2.31 -13.76
C GLU A 224 9.36 -2.91 -13.25
N VAL A 225 8.79 -2.34 -12.18
CA VAL A 225 7.45 -2.74 -11.70
C VAL A 225 6.39 -2.53 -12.77
N GLN A 226 6.38 -1.38 -13.44
CA GLN A 226 5.42 -1.10 -14.53
C GLN A 226 5.61 -2.04 -15.73
N LEU A 227 6.85 -2.40 -16.07
CA LEU A 227 7.15 -3.33 -17.15
C LEU A 227 6.58 -4.73 -16.87
N ARG A 228 6.63 -5.17 -15.60
CA ARG A 228 6.17 -6.52 -15.19
C ARG A 228 4.67 -6.58 -14.89
N CYS A 229 4.09 -5.53 -14.31
CA CYS A 229 2.70 -5.53 -13.81
C CYS A 229 1.74 -4.67 -14.64
N GLY A 230 2.24 -3.95 -15.64
CA GLY A 230 1.49 -2.95 -16.39
C GLY A 230 1.39 -1.60 -15.66
N GLN A 231 0.62 -0.69 -16.27
CA GLN A 231 0.41 0.64 -15.72
C GLN A 231 -0.36 0.58 -14.39
N SER A 232 0.13 1.31 -13.38
CA SER A 232 -0.46 1.39 -12.04
C SER A 232 -0.46 2.85 -11.59
N VAL A 233 -1.60 3.30 -11.05
CA VAL A 233 -1.74 4.67 -10.51
C VAL A 233 -0.79 4.90 -9.33
N MET A 234 -0.66 3.91 -8.43
CA MET A 234 0.24 3.98 -7.27
C MET A 234 1.70 4.14 -7.72
N VAL A 235 2.15 3.26 -8.61
CA VAL A 235 3.54 3.26 -9.08
C VAL A 235 3.84 4.51 -9.90
N SER A 236 2.87 5.01 -10.68
CA SER A 236 3.01 6.26 -11.44
C SER A 236 3.18 7.47 -10.50
N ASN A 237 2.43 7.53 -9.40
CA ASN A 237 2.60 8.58 -8.39
C ASN A 237 3.99 8.52 -7.74
N LEU A 238 4.46 7.34 -7.35
CA LEU A 238 5.79 7.16 -6.78
C LEU A 238 6.91 7.56 -7.76
N MET A 239 6.76 7.18 -9.03
CA MET A 239 7.69 7.57 -10.09
C MET A 239 7.67 9.08 -10.36
N ALA A 240 6.49 9.71 -10.33
CA ALA A 240 6.38 11.15 -10.46
C ALA A 240 7.08 11.90 -9.30
N LEU A 241 6.97 11.42 -8.06
CA LEU A 241 7.71 11.99 -6.92
C LEU A 241 9.23 11.91 -7.15
N ALA A 242 9.72 10.80 -7.70
CA ALA A 242 11.13 10.66 -8.04
C ALA A 242 11.57 11.66 -9.14
N HIS A 243 10.75 11.83 -10.18
CA HIS A 243 10.99 12.84 -11.23
C HIS A 243 10.96 14.28 -10.69
N MET A 244 10.04 14.60 -9.78
CA MET A 244 10.00 15.89 -9.09
C MET A 244 11.29 16.14 -8.30
N GLY A 245 11.81 15.11 -7.61
CA GLY A 245 13.11 15.17 -6.90
C GLY A 245 14.30 15.41 -7.82
N LEU A 246 14.25 14.90 -9.06
CA LEU A 246 15.21 15.19 -10.13
C LEU A 246 15.01 16.56 -10.79
N LYS A 247 13.98 17.31 -10.40
CA LYS A 247 13.52 18.55 -11.03
C LYS A 247 13.10 18.38 -12.49
N ASP A 248 12.79 17.14 -12.89
CA ASP A 248 12.23 16.81 -14.21
C ASP A 248 10.69 16.88 -14.14
N TYR A 249 10.19 18.10 -14.02
CA TYR A 249 8.76 18.37 -13.86
C TYR A 249 7.94 18.00 -15.10
N ASP A 250 8.56 17.98 -16.29
CA ASP A 250 7.90 17.56 -17.53
C ASP A 250 7.64 16.05 -17.54
N ALA A 251 8.61 15.22 -17.11
CA ALA A 251 8.40 13.79 -16.96
C ALA A 251 7.40 13.46 -15.85
N ALA A 252 7.45 14.20 -14.73
CA ALA A 252 6.49 14.05 -13.64
C ALA A 252 5.05 14.36 -14.11
N GLU A 253 4.84 15.47 -14.79
CA GLU A 253 3.51 15.85 -15.31
C GLU A 253 2.94 14.79 -16.25
N ARG A 254 3.74 14.31 -17.22
CA ARG A 254 3.32 13.25 -18.16
C ARG A 254 2.88 11.99 -17.42
N THR A 255 3.71 11.54 -16.47
CA THR A 255 3.44 10.35 -15.66
C THR A 255 2.14 10.50 -14.85
N LEU A 256 1.89 11.68 -14.30
CA LEU A 256 0.68 11.97 -13.52
C LEU A 256 -0.56 12.11 -14.39
N LEU A 257 -0.46 12.66 -15.60
CA LEU A 257 -1.57 12.73 -16.55
C LEU A 257 -1.98 11.33 -17.03
N ASP A 258 -1.02 10.44 -17.25
CA ASP A 258 -1.29 9.03 -17.56
C ASP A 258 -2.02 8.36 -16.37
N ALA A 259 -1.56 8.59 -15.14
CA ALA A 259 -2.22 8.10 -13.93
C ALA A 259 -3.65 8.65 -13.77
N LEU A 260 -3.86 9.94 -14.07
CA LEU A 260 -5.16 10.58 -14.03
C LEU A 260 -6.11 10.01 -15.10
N ALA A 261 -5.60 9.64 -16.26
CA ALA A 261 -6.38 8.98 -17.30
C ALA A 261 -6.83 7.56 -16.88
N LEU A 262 -6.02 6.86 -16.08
CA LEU A 262 -6.38 5.57 -15.49
C LEU A 262 -7.43 5.72 -14.37
N ARG A 263 -7.25 6.72 -13.50
CA ARG A 263 -8.16 7.00 -12.38
C ARG A 263 -8.26 8.49 -12.14
N SER A 264 -9.33 9.10 -12.65
CA SER A 264 -9.52 10.55 -12.66
C SER A 264 -9.79 11.17 -11.27
N ASN A 265 -10.07 10.35 -10.27
CA ASN A 265 -10.43 10.75 -8.91
C ASN A 265 -9.42 10.26 -7.86
N ASP A 266 -8.15 10.16 -8.22
CA ASP A 266 -7.09 9.80 -7.28
C ASP A 266 -6.54 11.04 -6.54
N GLU A 267 -6.73 11.10 -5.22
CA GLU A 267 -6.32 12.25 -4.39
C GLU A 267 -4.81 12.54 -4.52
N ALA A 268 -3.96 11.51 -4.43
CA ALA A 268 -2.51 11.67 -4.52
C ALA A 268 -2.07 12.23 -5.89
N THR A 269 -2.68 11.74 -6.97
CA THR A 269 -2.40 12.21 -8.33
C THR A 269 -2.73 13.69 -8.49
N LEU A 270 -3.89 14.12 -8.00
CA LEU A 270 -4.32 15.52 -8.07
C LEU A 270 -3.39 16.42 -7.25
N VAL A 271 -3.01 16.01 -6.03
CA VAL A 271 -2.06 16.75 -5.18
C VAL A 271 -0.70 16.89 -5.85
N ASN A 272 -0.19 15.81 -6.43
CA ASN A 272 1.09 15.83 -7.12
C ASN A 272 1.04 16.70 -8.39
N LEU A 273 -0.07 16.70 -9.14
CA LEU A 273 -0.29 17.59 -10.28
C LEU A 273 -0.33 19.06 -9.87
N ALA A 274 -0.95 19.39 -8.73
CA ALA A 274 -0.95 20.74 -8.19
C ALA A 274 0.49 21.21 -7.88
N ALA A 275 1.28 20.36 -7.23
CA ALA A 275 2.68 20.66 -6.90
C ALA A 275 3.54 20.85 -8.16
N VAL A 276 3.41 19.97 -9.15
CA VAL A 276 4.12 20.08 -10.43
C VAL A 276 3.72 21.35 -11.19
N SER A 277 2.42 21.65 -11.25
CA SER A 277 1.90 22.85 -11.93
C SER A 277 2.43 24.14 -11.28
N ALA A 278 2.51 24.18 -9.95
CA ALA A 278 3.10 25.30 -9.23
C ALA A 278 4.59 25.49 -9.55
N HIS A 279 5.37 24.40 -9.64
CA HIS A 279 6.79 24.45 -10.00
C HIS A 279 7.07 24.89 -11.43
N LYS A 280 6.18 24.54 -12.37
CA LYS A 280 6.30 24.93 -13.78
C LYS A 280 5.93 26.40 -14.04
N ALA A 281 5.48 27.13 -13.00
CA ALA A 281 4.88 28.46 -13.15
C ALA A 281 3.75 28.48 -14.20
N ASN A 282 3.02 27.36 -14.31
CA ASN A 282 1.79 27.28 -15.09
C ASN A 282 0.73 28.21 -14.47
N SER A 283 -0.41 28.39 -15.16
CA SER A 283 -1.50 29.21 -14.65
C SER A 283 -1.93 28.78 -13.23
N LEU A 284 -1.96 29.73 -12.29
CA LEU A 284 -2.43 29.51 -10.91
C LEU A 284 -3.84 28.89 -10.88
N THR A 285 -4.62 29.10 -11.94
CA THR A 285 -5.94 28.48 -12.13
C THR A 285 -5.90 26.95 -12.16
N ASP A 286 -4.85 26.34 -12.74
CA ASP A 286 -4.73 24.89 -12.77
C ASP A 286 -4.34 24.32 -11.41
N VAL A 287 -3.46 25.02 -10.68
CA VAL A 287 -3.07 24.68 -9.33
C VAL A 287 -4.29 24.69 -8.40
N GLU A 288 -5.06 25.77 -8.43
CA GLU A 288 -6.30 25.90 -7.65
C GLU A 288 -7.31 24.83 -8.01
N ARG A 289 -7.50 24.55 -9.31
CA ARG A 289 -8.42 23.49 -9.77
C ARG A 289 -8.05 22.13 -9.20
N TYR A 290 -6.78 21.73 -9.30
CA TYR A 290 -6.33 20.43 -8.77
C TYR A 290 -6.45 20.36 -7.24
N ILE A 291 -6.11 21.44 -6.53
CA ILE A 291 -6.27 21.53 -5.07
C ILE A 291 -7.73 21.37 -4.67
N GLN A 292 -8.65 22.09 -5.33
CA GLN A 292 -10.08 22.02 -5.01
C GLN A 292 -10.66 20.63 -5.30
N GLN A 293 -10.25 20.01 -6.41
CA GLN A 293 -10.61 18.62 -6.70
C GLN A 293 -10.11 17.66 -5.62
N ALA A 294 -8.82 17.74 -5.24
CA ALA A 294 -8.25 16.91 -4.19
C ALA A 294 -8.91 17.15 -2.82
N ALA A 295 -9.14 18.42 -2.46
CA ALA A 295 -9.77 18.82 -1.20
C ALA A 295 -11.25 18.40 -1.12
N SER A 296 -11.92 18.15 -2.25
CA SER A 296 -13.28 17.59 -2.27
C SER A 296 -13.31 16.07 -2.03
N MET A 297 -12.17 15.39 -2.14
CA MET A 297 -12.08 13.95 -1.91
C MET A 297 -12.12 13.61 -0.42
N HIS A 298 -12.56 12.38 -0.12
CA HIS A 298 -12.46 11.79 1.22
C HIS A 298 -11.10 11.12 1.36
N GLY A 299 -10.11 11.89 1.80
CA GLY A 299 -8.75 11.40 2.02
C GLY A 299 -7.99 12.26 3.04
N LYS A 300 -6.87 11.70 3.52
CA LYS A 300 -6.08 12.28 4.62
C LYS A 300 -5.50 13.64 4.26
N TRP A 301 -5.16 13.84 2.98
CA TRP A 301 -4.63 15.11 2.52
C TRP A 301 -5.72 16.19 2.56
N GLY A 302 -6.91 15.91 2.01
CA GLY A 302 -8.05 16.82 2.04
C GLY A 302 -8.50 17.18 3.46
N GLU A 303 -8.51 16.22 4.38
CA GLU A 303 -8.76 16.47 5.81
C GLU A 303 -7.73 17.41 6.44
N THR A 304 -6.44 17.18 6.15
CA THR A 304 -5.35 18.01 6.63
C THR A 304 -5.43 19.42 6.03
N TYR A 305 -5.75 19.54 4.74
CA TYR A 305 -5.93 20.80 4.03
C TYR A 305 -7.03 21.65 4.68
N ARG A 306 -8.23 21.10 4.86
CA ARG A 306 -9.35 21.82 5.52
C ARG A 306 -9.04 22.22 6.96
N THR A 307 -8.27 21.40 7.66
CA THR A 307 -7.80 21.71 9.02
C THR A 307 -6.85 22.90 9.01
N LYS A 308 -5.95 22.97 8.03
CA LYS A 308 -5.02 24.10 7.85
C LYS A 308 -5.74 25.38 7.40
N GLU A 309 -6.74 25.28 6.53
CA GLU A 309 -7.60 26.42 6.17
C GLU A 309 -8.28 27.01 7.41
N ARG A 310 -8.94 26.17 8.22
CA ARG A 310 -9.59 26.63 9.46
C ARG A 310 -8.59 27.30 10.42
N SER A 311 -7.41 26.71 10.59
CA SER A 311 -6.36 27.28 11.44
C SER A 311 -5.88 28.64 10.94
N LEU A 312 -5.88 28.88 9.62
CA LEU A 312 -5.55 30.18 9.04
C LEU A 312 -6.67 31.19 9.30
N ASP A 313 -7.93 30.81 9.10
CA ASP A 313 -9.09 31.67 9.36
C ASP A 313 -9.16 32.12 10.83
N GLU A 314 -8.87 31.20 11.76
CA GLU A 314 -8.75 31.48 13.19
C GLU A 314 -7.63 32.49 13.48
N ALA A 315 -6.46 32.32 12.86
CA ALA A 315 -5.32 33.23 13.02
C ALA A 315 -5.61 34.63 12.47
N ILE A 316 -6.27 34.73 11.31
CA ILE A 316 -6.70 36.01 10.72
C ILE A 316 -7.69 36.70 11.66
N SER A 317 -8.69 35.97 12.14
CA SER A 317 -9.71 36.50 13.05
C SER A 317 -9.10 37.02 14.35
N ALA A 318 -8.14 36.28 14.92
CA ALA A 318 -7.41 36.72 16.11
C ALA A 318 -6.63 38.02 15.87
N PHE A 319 -5.88 38.10 14.76
CA PHE A 319 -5.13 39.31 14.40
C PHE A 319 -6.03 40.53 14.18
N MET A 320 -7.19 40.34 13.56
CA MET A 320 -8.16 41.42 13.33
C MET A 320 -8.87 41.89 14.61
N MET A 321 -8.91 41.10 15.68
CA MET A 321 -9.47 41.52 16.98
C MET A 321 -8.45 42.24 17.87
N GLU A 322 -7.15 42.04 17.65
CA GLU A 322 -6.08 42.74 18.38
C GLU A 322 -5.70 44.11 17.77
N ALA A 323 -6.17 44.39 16.54
CA ALA A 323 -5.95 45.65 15.80
C ALA A 323 -7.09 46.66 15.98
#